data_AF-A0A7I7M8X1-F1
#
_entry.id   AF-A0A7I7M8X1-F1
#
_cell.length_a   1.000
_cell.length_b   1.000
_cell.length_c   1.000
_cell.angle_alpha   90.00
_cell.angle_beta   90.00
_cell.angle_gamma   90.00
#
_symmetry.space_group_name_H-M   'P 1'
#
loop_
_entity.id
_entity.type
_entity.pdbx_description
1 polymer ?
#
loop_
_entity_poly.entity_id
_entity_poly.type
_entity_poly.pdbx_seq_one_letter_code
_entity_poly.pdbx_strand_id
1 'polypeptide(L)'
;MMPTRTRSRRVPRAVAVIALLAATLFLVLTSCPSQRDGIPGRLATAKEETQSAARSGAVSIQLWLERRSTRQLACVQLADARDEITKAFKGVATLTPDSAADLRRQAELTSMMTSLIDDLNTAAMAVRTSAGQPDVRELRQRLLTRVDTLEREYR
;
A
#
# COMPACT_ATOMS: atom_id res chain seq x y z
N MET A 1 59.33 -39.57 15.60
CA MET A 1 58.31 -39.83 14.57
C MET A 1 56.98 -39.61 15.26
N MET A 2 56.21 -38.52 15.11
CA MET A 2 55.77 -37.75 13.95
C MET A 2 55.10 -36.45 14.50
N PRO A 3 55.39 -35.22 14.05
CA PRO A 3 54.60 -34.06 14.47
C PRO A 3 53.37 -33.90 13.57
N THR A 4 52.18 -33.95 14.17
CA THR A 4 50.92 -33.60 13.51
C THR A 4 50.83 -32.08 13.33
N ARG A 5 51.09 -31.62 12.10
CA ARG A 5 50.78 -30.24 11.70
C ARG A 5 49.26 -30.03 11.76
N THR A 6 48.77 -29.32 12.77
CA THR A 6 47.48 -28.65 12.70
C THR A 6 47.58 -27.56 11.65
N ARG A 7 47.14 -27.90 10.43
CA ARG A 7 47.05 -26.97 9.31
C ARG A 7 45.99 -25.93 9.68
N SER A 8 46.43 -24.82 10.30
CA SER A 8 45.62 -23.62 10.48
C SER A 8 45.04 -23.26 9.11
N ARG A 9 43.76 -23.57 8.91
CA ARG A 9 43.00 -23.11 7.75
C ARG A 9 42.88 -21.61 7.91
N ARG A 10 43.91 -20.90 7.46
CA ARG A 10 43.86 -19.44 7.26
C ARG A 10 42.83 -19.22 6.17
N VAL A 11 41.59 -18.99 6.58
CA VAL A 11 40.58 -18.46 5.67
C VAL A 11 41.19 -17.17 5.12
N PRO A 12 41.43 -17.06 3.80
CA PRO A 12 42.00 -15.85 3.25
C PRO A 12 41.06 -14.71 3.61
N ARG A 13 41.60 -13.60 4.14
CA ARG A 13 40.81 -12.47 4.65
C ARG A 13 39.72 -12.02 3.66
N ALA A 14 39.98 -12.15 2.36
CA ALA A 14 39.02 -11.91 1.29
C ALA A 14 37.74 -12.77 1.39
N VAL A 15 37.83 -14.06 1.70
CA VAL A 15 36.67 -14.95 1.85
C VAL A 15 35.84 -14.58 3.09
N ALA A 16 36.49 -14.16 4.17
CA ALA A 16 35.79 -13.69 5.36
C ALA A 16 35.04 -12.36 5.09
N VAL A 17 35.64 -11.44 4.35
CA VAL A 17 35.01 -10.17 3.96
C VAL A 17 33.82 -10.40 3.03
N ILE A 18 33.96 -11.29 2.04
CA ILE A 18 32.86 -11.63 1.13
C ILE A 18 31.71 -12.30 1.89
N ALA A 19 32.01 -13.22 2.80
CA ALA A 19 30.98 -13.86 3.63
C ALA A 19 30.27 -12.83 4.54
N LEU A 20 31.00 -11.86 5.10
CA LEU A 20 30.42 -10.79 5.90
C LEU A 20 29.51 -9.89 5.07
N LEU A 21 29.96 -9.46 3.90
CA LEU A 21 29.19 -8.63 2.97
C LEU A 21 27.93 -9.36 2.50
N ALA A 22 28.05 -10.63 2.13
CA ALA A 22 26.92 -11.47 1.76
C ALA A 22 25.94 -11.63 2.91
N ALA A 23 26.42 -11.87 4.14
CA ALA A 23 25.57 -11.97 5.32
C ALA A 23 24.85 -10.66 5.63
N THR A 24 25.54 -9.51 5.57
CA THR A 24 24.90 -8.20 5.74
C THR A 24 23.88 -7.91 4.64
N LEU A 25 24.19 -8.26 3.39
CA LEU A 25 23.27 -8.08 2.27
C LEU A 25 22.04 -8.98 2.42
N PHE A 26 22.24 -10.23 2.81
CA PHE A 26 21.15 -11.16 3.11
C PHE A 26 20.30 -10.63 4.26
N LEU A 27 20.93 -10.14 5.33
CA LEU A 27 20.24 -9.56 6.48
C LEU A 27 19.44 -8.33 6.07
N VAL A 28 19.97 -7.44 5.22
CA VAL A 28 19.24 -6.27 4.71
C VAL A 28 18.07 -6.68 3.80
N LEU A 29 18.24 -7.72 2.98
CA LEU A 29 17.19 -8.22 2.08
C LEU A 29 16.11 -9.03 2.82
N THR A 30 16.45 -9.71 3.93
CA THR A 30 15.48 -10.47 4.75
C THR A 30 14.87 -9.63 5.86
N SER A 31 15.53 -8.53 6.26
CA SER A 31 14.97 -7.54 7.19
C SER A 31 14.07 -6.58 6.42
N CYS A 32 12.98 -7.09 5.84
CA CYS A 32 11.81 -6.24 5.64
C CYS A 32 11.42 -5.76 7.04
N PRO A 33 11.47 -4.45 7.35
CA PRO A 33 11.07 -3.98 8.67
C PRO A 33 9.60 -4.37 8.87
N SER A 34 9.36 -5.35 9.74
CA SER A 34 8.01 -5.82 10.08
C SER A 34 7.17 -4.71 10.75
N GLN A 35 7.85 -3.66 11.23
CA GLN A 35 7.29 -2.39 11.63
C GLN A 35 7.99 -1.27 10.87
N ARG A 36 7.27 -0.60 9.96
CA ARG A 36 7.69 0.71 9.43
C ARG A 36 6.90 1.77 10.22
N ASP A 37 7.60 2.70 10.84
CA ASP A 37 7.01 3.80 11.63
C ASP A 37 6.13 3.38 12.82
N GLY A 38 6.25 2.14 13.31
CA GLY A 38 5.43 1.60 14.40
C GLY A 38 4.15 0.90 13.94
N ILE A 39 3.91 0.82 12.62
CA ILE A 39 2.76 0.14 12.00
C ILE A 39 3.19 -1.26 11.54
N PRO A 40 2.43 -2.34 11.85
CA PRO A 40 2.65 -3.67 11.30
C PRO A 40 2.76 -3.68 9.77
N GLY A 41 3.74 -4.40 9.22
CA GLY A 41 4.07 -4.36 7.80
C GLY A 41 2.87 -4.62 6.88
N ARG A 42 1.94 -5.50 7.27
CA ARG A 42 0.71 -5.78 6.52
C ARG A 42 -0.26 -4.60 6.50
N LEU A 43 -0.38 -3.85 7.60
CA LEU A 43 -1.19 -2.62 7.66
C LEU A 43 -0.53 -1.50 6.85
N ALA A 44 0.80 -1.38 6.92
CA ALA A 44 1.56 -0.41 6.14
C ALA A 44 1.43 -0.67 4.63
N THR A 45 1.58 -1.92 4.18
CA THR A 45 1.37 -2.29 2.77
C THR A 45 -0.06 -1.99 2.32
N ALA A 46 -1.06 -2.35 3.11
CA ALA A 46 -2.45 -2.10 2.75
C ALA A 46 -2.79 -0.60 2.70
N LYS A 47 -2.17 0.23 3.56
CA LYS A 47 -2.22 1.69 3.48
C LYS A 47 -1.65 2.17 2.14
N GLU A 48 -0.42 1.77 1.79
CA GLU A 48 0.24 2.19 0.54
C GLU A 48 -0.56 1.78 -0.70
N GLU A 49 -1.06 0.53 -0.75
CA GLU A 49 -1.93 0.02 -1.81
C GLU A 49 -3.22 0.84 -1.92
N THR A 50 -3.86 1.14 -0.79
CA THR A 50 -5.09 1.95 -0.74
C THR A 50 -4.86 3.37 -1.25
N GLN A 51 -3.76 4.01 -0.83
CA GLN A 51 -3.41 5.36 -1.29
C GLN A 51 -3.12 5.39 -2.79
N SER A 52 -2.38 4.40 -3.29
CA SER A 52 -2.08 4.27 -4.71
C SER A 52 -3.35 4.07 -5.56
N ALA A 53 -4.23 3.17 -5.13
CA ALA A 53 -5.49 2.89 -5.82
C ALA A 53 -6.43 4.12 -5.82
N ALA A 54 -6.59 4.79 -4.68
CA ALA A 54 -7.42 5.98 -4.58
C ALA A 54 -6.89 7.15 -5.44
N ARG A 55 -5.56 7.37 -5.47
CA ARG A 55 -4.92 8.34 -6.38
C ARG A 55 -5.16 7.99 -7.85
N SER A 56 -5.07 6.71 -8.19
CA SER A 56 -5.35 6.23 -9.55
C SER A 56 -6.81 6.50 -9.96
N GLY A 57 -7.76 6.27 -9.04
CA GLY A 57 -9.16 6.65 -9.23
C GLY A 57 -9.37 8.16 -9.40
N ALA A 58 -8.66 9.00 -8.66
CA ALA A 58 -8.71 10.45 -8.84
C ALA A 58 -8.15 10.90 -10.21
N VAL A 59 -7.07 10.26 -10.69
CA VAL A 59 -6.49 10.52 -12.02
C VAL A 59 -7.45 10.10 -13.13
N SER A 60 -8.15 8.97 -13.00
CA SER A 60 -9.12 8.54 -14.01
C SER A 60 -10.28 9.55 -14.17
N ILE A 61 -10.74 10.12 -13.06
CA ILE A 61 -11.70 11.23 -13.04
C ILE A 61 -11.13 12.46 -13.76
N GLN A 62 -9.88 12.83 -13.45
CA GLN A 62 -9.23 13.99 -14.08
C GLN A 62 -9.16 13.83 -15.60
N LEU A 63 -8.69 12.67 -16.08
CA LEU A 63 -8.57 12.41 -17.51
C LEU A 63 -9.93 12.45 -18.23
N TRP A 64 -10.99 11.96 -17.57
CA TRP A 64 -12.34 12.06 -18.11
C TRP A 64 -12.84 13.50 -18.19
N LEU A 65 -12.66 14.29 -17.12
CA LEU A 65 -13.02 15.72 -17.08
C LEU A 65 -12.28 16.54 -18.15
N GLU A 66 -11.01 16.20 -18.42
CA GLU A 66 -10.18 16.80 -19.47
C GLU A 66 -10.51 16.28 -20.88
N ARG A 67 -11.50 15.40 -21.03
CA ARG A 67 -11.85 14.71 -22.29
C ARG A 67 -10.70 13.90 -22.91
N ARG A 68 -9.75 13.46 -22.08
CA ARG A 68 -8.61 12.60 -22.45
C ARG A 68 -8.87 11.12 -22.19
N SER A 69 -10.01 10.78 -21.60
CA SER A 69 -10.50 9.41 -21.40
C SER A 69 -11.98 9.32 -21.77
N THR A 70 -12.40 8.15 -22.26
CA THR A 70 -13.82 7.89 -22.53
C THR A 70 -14.55 7.62 -21.22
N ARG A 71 -15.88 7.82 -21.21
CA ARG A 71 -16.73 7.46 -20.06
C ARG A 71 -16.52 6.00 -19.64
N GLN A 72 -16.50 5.08 -20.60
CA GLN A 72 -16.38 3.65 -20.33
C GLN A 72 -15.03 3.30 -19.71
N LEU A 73 -13.94 3.87 -20.24
CA LEU A 73 -12.61 3.68 -19.67
C LEU A 73 -12.50 4.24 -18.25
N ALA A 74 -13.03 5.44 -18.01
CA ALA A 74 -13.06 6.03 -16.67
C ALA A 74 -13.85 5.16 -15.67
N CYS A 75 -15.00 4.61 -16.08
CA CYS A 75 -15.77 3.70 -15.23
C CYS A 75 -15.03 2.41 -14.89
N VAL A 76 -14.27 1.84 -15.83
CA VAL A 76 -13.45 0.64 -15.59
C VAL A 76 -12.34 0.98 -14.60
N GLN A 77 -11.58 2.05 -14.83
CA GLN A 77 -10.49 2.45 -13.93
C GLN A 77 -10.96 2.78 -12.51
N LEU A 78 -12.16 3.35 -12.35
CA LEU A 78 -12.78 3.56 -11.04
C LEU A 78 -13.17 2.24 -10.36
N ALA A 79 -13.67 1.27 -11.12
CA ALA A 79 -13.97 -0.06 -10.60
C ALA A 79 -12.68 -0.81 -10.21
N ASP A 80 -11.63 -0.74 -11.03
CA ASP A 80 -10.33 -1.36 -10.74
C ASP A 80 -9.72 -0.77 -9.47
N ALA A 81 -9.73 0.56 -9.32
CA ALA A 81 -9.27 1.23 -8.11
C ALA A 81 -10.04 0.76 -6.87
N ARG A 82 -11.37 0.61 -6.97
CA ARG A 82 -12.21 0.11 -5.88
C ARG A 82 -11.88 -1.34 -5.54
N ASP A 83 -11.64 -2.16 -6.56
CA ASP A 83 -11.36 -3.58 -6.37
C ASP A 83 -10.00 -3.80 -5.70
N GLU A 84 -8.98 -2.99 -6.03
CA GLU A 84 -7.70 -3.00 -5.32
C GLU A 84 -7.85 -2.56 -3.85
N ILE A 85 -8.63 -1.50 -3.56
CA ILE A 85 -8.92 -1.13 -2.16
C ILE A 85 -9.70 -2.24 -1.45
N THR A 86 -10.65 -2.87 -2.11
CA THR A 86 -11.44 -3.98 -1.55
C THR A 86 -10.58 -5.19 -1.23
N LYS A 87 -9.59 -5.48 -2.08
CA LYS A 87 -8.61 -6.55 -1.86
C LYS A 87 -7.71 -6.24 -0.67
N ALA A 88 -7.16 -5.02 -0.59
CA ALA A 88 -6.37 -4.57 0.56
C ALA A 88 -7.20 -4.61 1.86
N PHE A 89 -8.46 -4.15 1.81
CA PHE A 89 -9.41 -4.21 2.92
C PHE A 89 -9.60 -5.63 3.43
N LYS A 90 -9.86 -6.61 2.55
CA LYS A 90 -9.98 -8.03 2.94
C LYS A 90 -8.69 -8.54 3.58
N GLY A 91 -7.55 -8.17 3.02
CA GLY A 91 -6.23 -8.51 3.54
C GLY A 91 -5.99 -7.97 4.95
N VAL A 92 -6.53 -6.80 5.28
CA VAL A 92 -6.44 -6.16 6.60
C VAL A 92 -7.48 -6.71 7.57
N ALA A 93 -8.75 -6.77 7.17
CA ALA A 93 -9.87 -7.16 8.03
C ALA A 93 -9.78 -8.61 8.53
N THR A 94 -8.99 -9.45 7.86
CA THR A 94 -8.72 -10.84 8.25
C THR A 94 -7.49 -11.01 9.12
N LEU A 95 -6.73 -9.94 9.39
CA LEU A 95 -5.59 -10.00 10.31
C LEU A 95 -6.08 -10.13 11.75
N THR A 96 -5.42 -11.00 12.51
CA THR A 96 -5.54 -11.04 13.98
C THR A 96 -4.63 -9.95 14.56
N PRO A 97 -5.15 -8.99 15.34
CA PRO A 97 -4.32 -7.98 15.97
C PRO A 97 -3.51 -8.56 17.12
N ASP A 98 -2.22 -8.23 17.17
CA ASP A 98 -1.32 -8.65 18.24
C ASP A 98 -1.46 -7.77 19.50
N SER A 99 -2.03 -6.57 19.35
CA SER A 99 -2.20 -5.60 20.43
C SER A 99 -3.47 -4.77 20.28
N ALA A 100 -3.91 -4.13 21.37
CA ALA A 100 -5.00 -3.15 21.34
C ALA A 100 -4.67 -1.92 20.47
N ALA A 101 -3.39 -1.61 20.29
CA ALA A 101 -2.96 -0.56 19.36
C ALA A 101 -3.20 -0.99 17.91
N ASP A 102 -2.84 -2.24 17.56
CA ASP A 102 -3.03 -2.75 16.21
C ASP A 102 -4.50 -2.93 15.86
N LEU A 103 -5.35 -3.31 16.82
CA LEU A 103 -6.79 -3.35 16.62
C LEU A 103 -7.36 -1.96 16.30
N ARG A 104 -6.91 -0.91 17.00
CA ARG A 104 -7.34 0.47 16.71
C ARG A 104 -6.88 0.92 15.32
N ARG A 105 -5.62 0.66 14.95
CA ARG A 105 -5.07 0.98 13.63
C ARG A 105 -5.78 0.21 12.51
N GLN A 106 -6.12 -1.04 12.74
CA GLN A 106 -6.89 -1.85 11.80
C GLN A 106 -8.29 -1.26 11.60
N ALA A 107 -8.97 -0.89 12.69
CA ALA A 107 -10.30 -0.26 12.63
C ALA A 107 -10.28 1.08 11.89
N GLU A 108 -9.28 1.92 12.16
CA GLU A 108 -9.11 3.20 11.48
C GLU A 108 -8.86 3.03 9.97
N LEU A 109 -7.94 2.14 9.60
CA LEU A 109 -7.61 1.88 8.20
C LEU A 109 -8.81 1.30 7.42
N THR A 110 -9.51 0.34 8.00
CA THR A 110 -10.68 -0.30 7.38
C THR A 110 -11.86 0.67 7.25
N SER A 111 -12.03 1.60 8.20
CA SER A 111 -13.02 2.69 8.10
C SER A 111 -12.68 3.65 6.94
N MET A 112 -11.41 4.05 6.81
CA MET A 112 -10.96 4.90 5.71
C MET A 112 -11.12 4.22 4.34
N MET A 113 -10.75 2.93 4.24
CA MET A 113 -10.92 2.13 3.03
C MET A 113 -12.39 2.05 2.59
N THR A 114 -13.31 1.78 3.52
CA THR A 114 -14.75 1.74 3.22
C THR A 114 -15.23 3.10 2.68
N SER A 115 -14.79 4.21 3.29
CA SER A 115 -15.15 5.55 2.82
C SER A 115 -14.63 5.83 1.40
N LEU A 116 -13.41 5.38 1.08
CA LEU A 116 -12.83 5.51 -0.26
C LEU A 116 -13.58 4.64 -1.29
N ILE A 117 -13.98 3.42 -0.92
CA ILE A 117 -14.81 2.54 -1.75
C ILE A 117 -16.14 3.21 -2.10
N ASP A 118 -16.79 3.85 -1.12
CA ASP A 118 -18.04 4.58 -1.33
C ASP A 118 -17.88 5.79 -2.26
N ASP A 119 -16.80 6.56 -2.08
CA ASP A 119 -16.49 7.70 -2.96
C ASP A 119 -16.20 7.23 -4.39
N LEU A 120 -15.50 6.11 -4.58
CA LEU A 120 -15.25 5.51 -5.91
C LEU A 120 -16.52 4.99 -6.57
N ASN A 121 -17.39 4.30 -5.83
CA ASN A 121 -18.70 3.85 -6.34
C ASN A 121 -19.56 5.04 -6.76
N THR A 122 -19.58 6.09 -5.93
CA THR A 122 -20.30 7.34 -6.20
C THR A 122 -19.75 8.02 -7.46
N ALA A 123 -18.42 8.10 -7.61
CA ALA A 123 -17.78 8.65 -8.79
C ALA A 123 -18.10 7.85 -10.05
N ALA A 124 -18.07 6.52 -9.96
CA ALA A 124 -18.42 5.65 -11.08
C ALA A 124 -19.87 5.88 -11.54
N MET A 125 -20.81 6.04 -10.61
CA MET A 125 -22.19 6.40 -10.95
C MET A 125 -22.29 7.79 -11.59
N ALA A 126 -21.66 8.80 -11.02
CA ALA A 126 -21.71 10.17 -11.53
C ALA A 126 -21.12 10.30 -12.96
N VAL A 127 -20.03 9.59 -13.24
CA VAL A 127 -19.45 9.50 -14.59
C VAL A 127 -20.40 8.81 -15.58
N ARG A 128 -21.15 7.78 -15.13
CA ARG A 128 -22.12 7.06 -15.97
C ARG A 128 -23.34 7.91 -16.33
N THR A 129 -24.00 8.47 -15.33
CA THR A 129 -25.34 9.05 -15.49
C THR A 129 -25.35 10.43 -16.12
N SER A 130 -24.20 11.15 -16.13
CA SER A 130 -24.10 12.53 -16.66
C SER A 130 -25.10 13.51 -16.02
N ALA A 131 -25.78 13.13 -14.93
CA ALA A 131 -26.98 13.77 -14.40
C ALA A 131 -26.70 14.93 -13.41
N GLY A 132 -25.47 15.44 -13.37
CA GLY A 132 -25.16 16.70 -12.71
C GLY A 132 -25.03 16.68 -11.18
N GLN A 133 -25.24 15.57 -10.47
CA GLN A 133 -24.85 15.43 -9.06
C GLN A 133 -24.53 13.97 -8.65
N PRO A 134 -23.61 13.74 -7.69
CA PRO A 134 -22.69 14.73 -7.12
C PRO A 134 -21.64 15.20 -8.14
N ASP A 135 -21.09 16.41 -7.94
CA ASP A 135 -20.08 16.95 -8.86
C ASP A 135 -18.85 16.04 -8.85
N VAL A 136 -18.51 15.50 -10.01
CA VAL A 136 -17.38 14.61 -10.21
C VAL A 136 -16.05 15.30 -9.83
N ARG A 137 -15.96 16.63 -9.95
CA ARG A 137 -14.80 17.40 -9.48
C ARG A 137 -14.66 17.35 -7.95
N GLU A 138 -15.77 17.48 -7.23
CA GLU A 138 -15.78 17.38 -5.77
C GLU A 138 -15.40 15.97 -5.31
N LEU A 139 -15.91 14.94 -5.98
CA LEU A 139 -15.54 13.54 -5.69
C LEU A 139 -14.04 13.31 -5.88
N ARG A 140 -13.45 13.86 -6.95
CA ARG A 140 -11.99 13.80 -7.17
C ARG A 140 -11.23 14.43 -5.99
N GLN A 141 -11.64 15.62 -5.56
CA GLN A 141 -10.98 16.31 -4.45
C GLN A 141 -11.15 15.58 -3.13
N ARG A 142 -12.31 14.96 -2.90
CA ARG A 142 -12.58 14.17 -1.72
C ARG A 142 -11.68 12.93 -1.64
N LEU A 143 -11.49 12.21 -2.74
CA LEU A 143 -10.54 11.09 -2.82
C LEU A 143 -9.13 11.53 -2.43
N LEU A 144 -8.63 12.62 -3.03
CA LEU A 144 -7.29 13.15 -2.73
C LEU A 144 -7.17 13.60 -1.27
N THR A 145 -8.18 14.32 -0.75
CA THR A 145 -8.19 14.79 0.63
C THR A 145 -8.12 13.63 1.62
N ARG A 146 -8.90 12.56 1.41
CA ARG A 146 -8.85 11.36 2.27
C ARG A 146 -7.52 10.65 2.21
N VAL A 147 -6.90 10.58 1.02
CA VAL A 147 -5.55 10.01 0.86
C VAL A 147 -4.51 10.83 1.63
N ASP A 148 -4.59 12.15 1.56
CA ASP A 148 -3.67 13.06 2.26
C ASP A 148 -3.89 13.03 3.79
N THR A 149 -5.13 12.85 4.24
CA THR A 149 -5.46 12.57 5.65
C THR A 149 -4.84 11.25 6.08
N LEU A 150 -5.06 10.17 5.32
CA LEU A 150 -4.48 8.85 5.61
C LEU A 150 -2.94 8.90 5.63
N GLU A 151 -2.31 9.72 4.78
CA GLU A 151 -0.86 9.89 4.79
C GLU A 151 -0.35 10.54 6.07
N ARG A 152 -1.00 11.64 6.48
CA ARG A 152 -0.54 12.50 7.58
C ARG A 152 -0.88 11.95 8.97
N GLU A 153 -2.08 11.41 9.12
CA GLU A 153 -2.69 11.10 10.42
C GLU A 153 -2.46 9.64 10.84
N TYR A 154 -2.29 8.71 9.89
CA TYR A 154 -2.14 7.29 10.20
C TYR A 154 -0.70 6.93 10.61
N ARG A 155 -0.51 6.60 11.89
CA ARG A 155 0.77 6.26 12.56
C ARG A 155 0.64 5.06 13.53
#